data_AF-A0A4U8V8I8-F1
#
_entry.id   AF-A0A4U8V8I8-F1
#
_cell.length_a   1.000
_cell.length_b   1.000
_cell.length_c   1.000
_cell.angle_alpha   90.00
_cell.angle_beta   90.00
_cell.angle_gamma   90.00
#
_symmetry.space_group_name_H-M   'P 1'
#
loop_
_entity.id
_entity.type
_entity.pdbx_description
1 polymer ?
#
loop_
_entity_poly.entity_id
_entity_poly.type
_entity_poly.pdbx_seq_one_letter_code
_entity_poly.pdbx_strand_id
1 'polypeptide(L)'
;MPRIWIDAAAVLLAATLLGGCATSKEKLLPHGDSTMLDIWHRETGGSAGGGQAARQLLDARQGLRRPLVEADVQAAPGVQARYTRTAQNEIYRQFHRLPNPDLVMYVFPHLAGTDPVPVPGYSTVFPLYQRVQYAMPGERVEDY
;
A
#
# COMPACT_ATOMS: atom_id res chain seq x y z
N MET A 1 50.46 39.17 -27.47
CA MET A 1 49.77 39.57 -26.23
C MET A 1 48.24 39.33 -26.19
N PRO A 2 47.49 38.90 -27.23
CA PRO A 2 46.02 38.79 -27.13
C PRO A 2 45.50 37.47 -26.51
N ARG A 3 46.31 36.40 -26.47
CA ARG A 3 45.87 35.06 -26.01
C ARG A 3 45.49 35.00 -24.53
N ILE A 4 46.22 35.73 -23.66
CA ILE A 4 46.03 35.70 -22.21
C ILE A 4 44.63 36.22 -21.79
N TRP A 5 44.11 37.23 -22.50
CA TRP A 5 42.79 37.79 -22.22
C TRP A 5 41.64 36.86 -22.68
N ILE A 6 41.84 36.11 -23.76
CA ILE A 6 40.86 35.14 -24.25
C ILE A 6 40.79 33.92 -23.33
N ASP A 7 41.94 33.42 -22.89
CA ASP A 7 42.01 32.29 -21.96
C ASP A 7 41.39 32.69 -20.60
N ALA A 8 41.65 33.90 -20.11
CA ALA A 8 41.04 34.43 -18.89
C ALA A 8 39.51 34.59 -19.02
N ALA A 9 39.01 35.08 -20.15
CA ALA A 9 37.58 35.23 -20.40
C ALA A 9 36.86 33.87 -20.51
N ALA A 10 37.51 32.88 -21.14
CA ALA A 10 36.98 31.53 -21.27
C ALA A 10 36.85 30.82 -19.91
N VAL A 11 37.85 30.98 -19.02
CA VAL A 11 37.80 30.43 -17.65
C VAL A 11 36.69 31.08 -16.83
N LEU A 12 36.50 32.40 -16.96
CA LEU A 12 35.46 33.13 -16.23
C LEU A 12 34.05 32.71 -16.69
N LEU A 13 33.86 32.52 -18.00
CA LEU A 13 32.60 32.05 -18.57
C LEU A 13 32.29 30.59 -18.18
N ALA A 14 33.31 29.72 -18.15
CA ALA A 14 33.16 28.35 -17.66
C ALA A 14 32.79 28.30 -16.17
N ALA A 15 33.37 29.19 -15.34
CA ALA A 15 33.03 29.29 -13.93
C ALA A 15 31.57 29.74 -13.70
N THR A 16 31.05 30.64 -14.54
CA THR A 16 29.64 31.08 -14.44
C THR A 16 28.64 30.00 -14.85
N LEU A 17 29.01 29.13 -15.79
CA LEU A 17 28.16 28.02 -16.24
C LEU A 17 28.07 26.88 -15.20
N LEU A 18 29.04 26.78 -14.29
CA LEU A 18 29.03 25.84 -13.16
C LEU A 18 28.20 26.34 -11.97
N GLY A 19 27.69 27.58 -12.02
CA GLY A 19 26.76 28.10 -11.03
C GLY A 19 25.38 27.45 -11.19
N GLY A 20 25.07 26.48 -10.33
CA GLY A 20 23.72 25.88 -10.27
C GLY A 20 22.69 26.84 -9.68
N CYS A 21 21.42 26.70 -10.10
CA CYS A 21 20.29 27.36 -9.44
C CYS A 21 20.09 26.77 -8.04
N ALA A 22 20.76 27.35 -7.04
CA ALA A 22 20.53 27.00 -5.64
C ALA A 22 19.20 27.62 -5.18
N THR A 23 18.20 26.78 -4.95
CA THR A 23 16.97 27.19 -4.26
C THR A 23 17.23 27.21 -2.75
N SER A 24 16.72 28.22 -2.05
CA SER A 24 16.92 28.35 -0.60
C SER A 24 15.85 27.56 0.18
N LYS A 25 16.23 27.01 1.34
CA LYS A 25 15.33 26.24 2.20
C LYS A 25 14.11 27.06 2.61
N GLU A 26 14.31 28.35 2.85
CA GLU A 26 13.32 29.31 3.28
C GLU A 26 12.26 29.56 2.20
N LYS A 27 12.62 29.34 0.93
CA LYS A 27 11.70 29.45 -0.22
C LYS A 27 10.93 28.15 -0.48
N LEU A 28 11.55 26.99 -0.21
CA LEU A 28 10.91 25.68 -0.34
C LEU A 28 10.04 25.31 0.88
N LEU A 29 10.43 25.76 2.06
CA LEU A 29 9.79 25.48 3.34
C LEU A 29 9.64 26.80 4.11
N PRO A 30 8.74 27.69 3.66
CA PRO A 30 8.52 28.97 4.34
C PRO A 30 8.02 28.70 5.77
N HIS A 31 8.70 29.30 6.75
CA HIS A 31 8.25 29.28 8.14
C HIS A 31 7.37 30.52 8.31
N GLY A 32 6.06 30.35 8.46
CA GLY A 32 5.10 31.45 8.60
C GLY A 32 3.85 31.02 9.38
N ASP A 33 2.96 31.97 9.63
CA ASP A 33 1.78 31.81 10.50
C ASP A 33 0.64 30.96 9.88
N SER A 34 0.84 30.36 8.71
CA SER A 34 -0.17 29.51 8.08
C SER A 34 -0.29 28.18 8.81
N THR A 35 -1.51 27.81 9.18
CA THR A 35 -1.75 26.50 9.78
C THR A 35 -1.58 25.40 8.72
N MET A 36 -1.30 24.17 9.16
CA MET A 36 -1.23 23.01 8.24
C MET A 36 -2.51 22.84 7.42
N LEU A 37 -3.65 23.24 7.99
CA LEU A 37 -4.94 23.21 7.32
C LEU A 37 -4.98 24.25 6.17
N ASP A 38 -4.46 25.46 6.38
CA ASP A 38 -4.39 26.49 5.34
C ASP A 38 -3.49 26.06 4.18
N ILE A 39 -2.33 25.45 4.49
CA ILE A 39 -1.42 24.87 3.50
C ILE A 39 -2.13 23.77 2.72
N TRP A 40 -2.86 22.88 3.41
CA TRP A 40 -3.62 21.81 2.77
C TRP A 40 -4.68 22.37 1.82
N HIS A 41 -5.52 23.31 2.27
CA HIS A 41 -6.55 23.89 1.41
C HIS A 41 -5.97 24.61 0.19
N ARG A 42 -4.85 25.33 0.36
CA ARG A 42 -4.17 26.05 -0.71
C ARG A 42 -3.57 25.13 -1.76
N GLU A 43 -2.82 24.12 -1.34
CA GLU A 43 -2.08 23.24 -2.26
C GLU A 43 -2.98 22.15 -2.84
N THR A 44 -3.91 21.59 -2.06
CA THR A 44 -4.76 20.48 -2.52
C THR A 44 -6.13 20.91 -3.03
N GLY A 45 -6.44 22.21 -2.97
CA GLY A 45 -7.71 22.75 -3.46
C GLY A 45 -8.91 22.50 -2.55
N GLY A 46 -8.67 22.12 -1.28
CA GLY A 46 -9.49 22.37 -0.11
C GLY A 46 -10.96 21.91 -0.06
N SER A 47 -11.51 21.33 -1.12
CA SER A 47 -12.88 20.85 -1.19
C SER A 47 -12.94 19.68 -2.18
N ALA A 48 -13.87 18.75 -1.95
CA ALA A 48 -14.12 17.56 -2.77
C ALA A 48 -14.47 17.87 -4.25
N GLY A 49 -14.51 19.14 -4.65
CA GLY A 49 -14.86 19.63 -5.98
C GLY A 49 -13.73 20.33 -6.75
N GLY A 50 -12.46 20.02 -6.49
CA GLY A 50 -11.35 20.34 -7.42
C GLY A 50 -11.20 21.82 -7.79
N GLY A 51 -10.69 22.62 -6.86
CA GLY A 51 -10.32 24.02 -7.12
C GLY A 51 -9.19 24.15 -8.15
N GLN A 52 -8.90 25.40 -8.58
CA GLN A 52 -7.87 25.70 -9.58
C GLN A 52 -6.49 25.11 -9.24
N ALA A 53 -6.11 25.07 -7.95
CA ALA A 53 -4.86 24.45 -7.49
C ALA A 53 -4.81 22.93 -7.74
N ALA A 54 -5.93 22.22 -7.50
CA ALA A 54 -6.01 20.78 -7.79
C ALA A 54 -5.91 20.50 -9.30
N ARG A 55 -6.46 21.38 -10.14
CA ARG A 55 -6.33 21.31 -11.61
C ARG A 55 -4.90 21.60 -12.06
N GLN A 56 -4.26 22.63 -11.52
CA GLN A 56 -2.84 22.93 -11.79
C GLN A 56 -1.91 21.79 -11.38
N LEU A 57 -2.19 21.13 -10.25
CA LEU A 57 -1.46 19.93 -9.84
C LEU A 57 -1.71 18.74 -10.78
N LEU A 58 -2.94 18.55 -11.26
CA LEU A 58 -3.24 17.53 -12.25
C LEU A 58 -2.52 17.82 -13.58
N ASP A 59 -2.54 19.06 -14.07
CA ASP A 59 -1.84 19.47 -15.28
C ASP A 59 -0.32 19.30 -15.16
N ALA A 60 0.26 19.69 -14.02
CA ALA A 60 1.67 19.47 -13.74
C ALA A 60 2.01 17.97 -13.74
N ARG A 61 1.19 17.14 -13.08
CA ARG A 61 1.37 15.68 -13.08
C ARG A 61 1.17 15.05 -14.47
N GLN A 62 0.30 15.62 -15.29
CA GLN A 62 0.11 15.18 -16.68
C GLN A 62 1.32 15.55 -17.55
N GLY A 63 1.94 16.71 -17.33
CA GLY A 63 3.18 17.10 -18.02
C GLY A 63 4.38 16.19 -17.75
N LEU A 64 4.45 15.57 -16.56
CA LEU A 64 5.46 14.56 -16.22
C LEU A 64 5.12 13.15 -16.73
N ARG A 65 3.92 12.92 -17.27
CA ARG A 65 3.54 11.62 -17.81
C ARG A 65 4.05 11.49 -19.24
N ARG A 66 5.03 10.60 -19.46
CA ARG A 66 5.35 10.12 -20.81
C ARG A 66 4.08 9.53 -21.43
N PRO A 67 3.64 9.98 -22.62
CA PRO A 67 2.49 9.37 -23.29
C PRO A 67 2.80 7.89 -23.57
N LEU A 68 1.83 7.01 -23.35
CA LEU A 68 1.98 5.61 -23.72
C LEU A 68 2.13 5.55 -25.24
N VAL A 69 3.18 4.88 -25.70
CA VAL A 69 3.38 4.62 -27.13
C VAL A 69 2.53 3.41 -27.51
N GLU A 70 2.19 3.27 -28.79
CA GLU A 70 1.45 2.11 -29.32
C GLU A 70 2.03 0.76 -28.83
N ALA A 71 3.36 0.65 -28.76
CA ALA A 71 4.03 -0.53 -28.20
C ALA A 71 3.70 -0.79 -26.72
N ASP A 72 3.58 0.25 -25.91
CA ASP A 72 3.20 0.14 -24.49
C ASP A 72 1.73 -0.32 -24.35
N VAL A 73 0.84 0.18 -25.23
CA VAL A 73 -0.58 -0.20 -25.26
C VAL A 73 -0.75 -1.66 -25.71
N GLN A 74 -0.01 -2.10 -26.73
CA GLN A 74 -0.05 -3.49 -27.18
C GLN A 74 0.61 -4.46 -26.21
N ALA A 75 1.64 -4.03 -25.48
CA ALA A 75 2.27 -4.84 -24.43
C ALA A 75 1.42 -4.91 -23.15
N ALA A 76 0.52 -3.95 -22.91
CA ALA A 76 -0.25 -3.85 -21.68
C ALA A 76 -1.03 -5.13 -21.33
N PRO A 77 -1.80 -5.79 -22.23
CA PRO A 77 -2.52 -7.02 -21.91
C PRO A 77 -1.60 -8.14 -21.42
N GLY A 78 -0.43 -8.31 -22.04
CA GLY A 78 0.54 -9.33 -21.66
C GLY A 78 1.21 -9.05 -20.30
N VAL A 79 1.45 -7.78 -19.98
CA VAL A 79 1.99 -7.36 -18.68
C VAL A 79 0.94 -7.44 -17.57
N GLN A 80 -0.30 -7.01 -17.85
CA GLN A 80 -1.42 -7.01 -16.89
C GLN A 80 -1.86 -8.44 -16.54
N ALA A 81 -1.88 -9.35 -17.50
CA ALA A 81 -2.23 -10.75 -17.26
C ALA A 81 -1.29 -11.44 -16.24
N ARG A 82 0.00 -11.09 -16.26
CA ARG A 82 1.00 -11.63 -15.32
C ARG A 82 0.81 -11.16 -13.88
N TYR A 83 0.12 -10.04 -13.67
CA TYR A 83 -0.08 -9.46 -12.34
C TYR A 83 -1.20 -10.16 -11.57
N THR A 84 -2.18 -10.75 -12.27
CA THR A 84 -3.35 -11.38 -11.64
C THR A 84 -3.31 -12.90 -11.66
N ARG A 85 -2.68 -13.54 -12.65
CA ARG A 85 -2.63 -15.01 -12.75
C ARG A 85 -1.33 -15.50 -13.40
N THR A 86 -0.58 -16.29 -12.66
CA THR A 86 0.50 -17.14 -13.21
C THR A 86 0.15 -18.58 -12.90
N ALA A 87 0.48 -19.52 -13.80
CA ALA A 87 0.24 -20.95 -13.56
C ALA A 87 0.90 -21.42 -12.24
N GLN A 88 1.98 -20.76 -11.82
CA GLN A 88 2.65 -20.97 -10.55
C GLN A 88 1.80 -20.51 -9.36
N ASN A 89 1.17 -19.33 -9.42
CA ASN A 89 0.30 -18.83 -8.35
C ASN A 89 -1.03 -19.60 -8.23
N GLU A 90 -1.46 -20.31 -9.28
CA GLU A 90 -2.65 -21.17 -9.24
C GLU A 90 -2.41 -22.50 -8.51
N ILE A 91 -1.16 -22.96 -8.44
CA ILE A 91 -0.79 -24.23 -7.77
C ILE A 91 -0.73 -24.05 -6.24
N TYR A 92 -0.40 -22.84 -5.75
CA TYR A 92 -0.32 -22.55 -4.32
C TYR A 92 -1.67 -22.05 -3.79
N ARG A 93 -2.15 -22.63 -2.68
CA ARG A 93 -3.37 -22.20 -2.00
C ARG A 93 -3.24 -20.72 -1.58
N GLN A 94 -3.91 -19.83 -2.30
CA GLN A 94 -3.94 -18.40 -1.99
C GLN A 94 -4.61 -18.13 -0.63
N PHE A 95 -5.55 -19.00 -0.23
CA PHE A 95 -6.25 -18.92 1.05
C PHE A 95 -5.93 -20.15 1.89
N HIS A 96 -5.14 -19.94 2.93
CA HIS A 96 -4.81 -20.95 3.92
C HIS A 96 -5.98 -21.13 4.89
N ARG A 97 -6.21 -22.36 5.35
CA ARG A 97 -7.25 -22.63 6.36
C ARG A 97 -6.66 -22.34 7.74
N LEU A 98 -7.48 -21.82 8.64
CA LEU A 98 -7.09 -21.69 10.04
C LEU A 98 -7.11 -23.08 10.72
N PRO A 99 -6.12 -23.41 11.56
CA PRO A 99 -6.15 -24.63 12.37
C PRO A 99 -7.44 -24.70 13.20
N ASN A 100 -8.06 -25.88 13.24
CA ASN A 100 -9.31 -26.12 13.96
C ASN A 100 -9.11 -27.29 14.93
N PRO A 101 -8.58 -27.03 16.15
CA PRO A 101 -8.33 -28.08 17.11
C PRO A 101 -9.63 -28.63 17.69
N ASP A 102 -9.56 -29.87 18.14
CA ASP A 102 -10.62 -30.51 18.90
C ASP A 102 -10.55 -30.09 20.37
N LEU A 103 -11.71 -29.77 20.95
CA LEU A 103 -11.90 -29.45 22.35
C LEU A 103 -12.57 -30.61 23.07
N VAL A 104 -12.20 -30.81 24.34
CA VAL A 104 -12.79 -31.82 25.21
C VAL A 104 -13.68 -31.13 26.25
N MET A 105 -14.93 -31.53 26.34
CA MET A 105 -15.84 -31.11 27.41
C MET A 105 -16.23 -32.31 28.27
N TYR A 106 -16.16 -32.11 29.59
CA TYR A 106 -16.70 -33.06 30.56
C TYR A 106 -18.15 -32.71 30.90
N VAL A 107 -19.04 -33.68 30.77
CA VAL A 107 -20.44 -33.57 31.16
C VAL A 107 -20.59 -34.25 32.53
N PHE A 108 -21.00 -33.48 33.53
CA PHE A 108 -21.25 -34.02 34.87
C PHE A 108 -22.45 -35.00 34.86
N PRO A 109 -22.44 -36.01 35.75
CA PRO A 109 -23.60 -36.89 35.93
C PRO A 109 -24.86 -36.08 36.23
N HIS A 110 -25.96 -36.41 35.55
CA HIS A 110 -27.24 -35.69 35.68
C HIS A 110 -28.42 -36.63 35.38
N LEU A 111 -29.65 -36.18 35.70
CA LEU A 111 -30.88 -36.91 35.35
C LEU A 111 -31.38 -36.47 33.98
N ALA A 112 -31.91 -37.40 33.20
CA ALA A 112 -32.41 -37.17 31.84
C ALA A 112 -33.78 -36.44 31.82
N GLY A 113 -33.82 -35.20 32.31
CA GLY A 113 -34.95 -34.29 32.14
C GLY A 113 -36.31 -34.89 32.54
N THR A 114 -37.14 -35.23 31.54
CA THR A 114 -38.53 -35.69 31.71
C THR A 114 -38.67 -37.11 32.29
N ASP A 115 -37.66 -37.95 32.12
CA ASP A 115 -37.64 -39.31 32.68
C ASP A 115 -36.39 -39.43 33.57
N PRO A 116 -36.48 -39.80 34.85
CA PRO A 116 -35.37 -39.67 35.81
C PRO A 116 -34.30 -40.76 35.63
N VAL A 117 -33.95 -41.06 34.39
CA VAL A 117 -32.87 -41.97 34.03
C VAL A 117 -31.53 -41.30 34.36
N PRO A 118 -30.66 -41.94 35.17
CA PRO A 118 -29.36 -41.37 35.49
C PRO A 118 -28.42 -41.47 34.29
N VAL A 119 -27.86 -40.32 33.89
CA VAL A 119 -26.80 -40.22 32.88
C VAL A 119 -25.46 -40.14 33.62
N PRO A 120 -24.52 -41.09 33.39
CA PRO A 120 -23.20 -41.04 34.01
C PRO A 120 -22.39 -39.87 33.46
N GLY A 121 -21.33 -39.47 34.16
CA GLY A 121 -20.42 -38.45 33.65
C GLY A 121 -19.56 -38.99 32.52
N TYR A 122 -19.36 -38.20 31.47
CA TYR A 122 -18.54 -38.58 30.31
C TYR A 122 -17.83 -37.37 29.69
N SER A 123 -16.75 -37.63 28.98
CA SER A 123 -16.06 -36.62 28.16
C SER A 123 -16.49 -36.76 26.71
N THR A 124 -16.72 -35.63 26.05
CA THR A 124 -17.02 -35.55 24.62
C THR A 124 -16.04 -34.63 23.91
N VAL A 125 -15.79 -34.90 22.63
CA VAL A 125 -14.84 -34.15 21.80
C VAL A 125 -15.61 -33.44 20.68
N PHE A 126 -15.33 -32.16 20.46
CA PHE A 126 -15.97 -31.36 19.40
C PHE A 126 -15.00 -30.30 18.84
N PRO A 127 -15.15 -29.89 17.58
CA PRO A 127 -14.24 -28.92 16.97
C PRO A 127 -14.43 -27.52 17.56
N LEU A 128 -13.35 -26.75 17.65
CA LEU A 128 -13.38 -25.33 18.07
C LEU A 128 -14.30 -24.48 17.16
N TYR A 129 -14.21 -24.69 15.85
CA TYR A 129 -15.03 -24.01 14.84
C TYR A 129 -16.00 -24.98 14.15
N GLN A 130 -17.26 -24.57 14.02
CA GLN A 130 -18.29 -25.33 13.31
C GLN A 130 -18.07 -25.41 11.79
N ARG A 131 -17.32 -24.48 11.22
CA ARG A 131 -17.05 -24.36 9.79
C ARG A 131 -15.58 -24.10 9.56
N VAL A 132 -15.09 -24.49 8.40
CA VAL A 132 -13.71 -24.18 7.97
C VAL A 132 -13.57 -22.67 7.82
N GLN A 133 -12.63 -22.08 8.56
CA GLN A 133 -12.25 -20.68 8.43
C GLN A 133 -10.98 -20.56 7.61
N TYR A 134 -10.84 -19.46 6.87
CA TYR A 134 -9.62 -19.13 6.15
C TYR A 134 -8.84 -18.05 6.92
N ALA A 135 -7.53 -18.22 6.99
CA ALA A 135 -6.62 -17.33 7.67
C ALA A 135 -6.52 -15.99 6.92
N MET A 136 -6.57 -14.89 7.67
CA MET A 136 -6.25 -13.55 7.17
C MET A 136 -4.74 -13.36 7.00
N PRO A 137 -4.29 -12.40 6.18
CA PRO A 137 -2.87 -12.09 6.05
C PRO A 137 -2.23 -11.79 7.41
N GLY A 138 -1.19 -12.53 7.77
CA GLY A 138 -0.46 -12.38 9.04
C GLY A 138 -0.98 -13.27 10.18
N GLU A 139 -2.08 -14.01 9.98
CA GLU A 139 -2.51 -15.03 10.94
C GLU A 139 -1.65 -16.29 10.87
N ARG A 140 -1.56 -16.98 12.01
CA ARG A 140 -0.74 -18.18 12.18
C ARG A 140 -1.46 -19.42 11.65
N VAL A 141 -0.76 -20.25 10.87
CA VAL A 141 -1.35 -21.38 10.13
C VAL A 141 -0.83 -22.75 10.61
N GLU A 142 0.16 -22.80 11.50
CA GLU A 142 0.70 -24.09 11.96
C GLU A 142 -0.21 -24.75 13.00
N ASP A 143 -0.29 -26.08 12.94
CA ASP A 143 -1.01 -26.90 13.91
C ASP A 143 -0.40 -26.75 15.32
N TYR A 144 -1.24 -26.97 16.34
CA TYR A 144 -0.84 -26.93 17.75
C TYR A 144 -0.28 -28.26 18.24
#